data_AF-A0A3A0C8E9-F1
#
_entry.id   AF-A0A3A0C8E9-F1
#
_cell.length_a   1.000
_cell.length_b   1.000
_cell.length_c   1.000
_cell.angle_alpha   90.00
_cell.angle_beta   90.00
_cell.angle_gamma   90.00
#
_symmetry.space_group_name_H-M   'P 1'
#
loop_
_entity.id
_entity.type
_entity.pdbx_description
1 polymer ?
#
loop_
_entity_poly.entity_id
_entity_poly.type
_entity_poly.pdbx_seq_one_letter_code
_entity_poly.pdbx_strand_id
1 'polypeptide(L)'
;MIAWFPEAAATLAPAGVFGSFERAALMGYAERGPWWGVLVPQAWWTGGTLLLWVVVPLTACRFAGYAFSDLGLSARGFVSKLRLYGLLFLVMVPGVLWAATQEGFLQTYPFLKPQHCARWCWLVLACYWGIYALQFVAVEFFFRGFMLFVLEKDFGPGAIAVMVVPYCMIHYHKPLPEALGAIVAGVVLGWLALRTRSIWGGVMLHVAVALTMDALALWRAAAFPQQFS
;
A
#
# COMPACT_ATOMS: atom_id res chain seq x y z
N MET A 1 1.93 -12.15 -14.16
CA MET A 1 1.11 -13.37 -14.29
C MET A 1 -0.13 -13.18 -15.19
N ILE A 2 -0.61 -11.94 -15.46
CA ILE A 2 -1.59 -11.63 -16.54
C ILE A 2 -0.86 -11.19 -17.83
N ALA A 3 0.27 -11.83 -18.13
CA ALA A 3 0.93 -11.71 -19.44
C ALA A 3 0.50 -12.84 -20.40
N TRP A 4 -0.35 -13.76 -19.94
CA TRP A 4 -0.64 -15.04 -20.60
C TRP A 4 -2.03 -15.13 -21.24
N PHE A 5 -2.94 -14.17 -21.02
CA PHE A 5 -4.32 -14.21 -21.57
C PHE A 5 -4.82 -12.82 -22.00
N PRO A 6 -4.27 -12.23 -23.07
CA PRO A 6 -4.62 -10.88 -23.52
C PRO A 6 -6.08 -10.74 -23.98
N GLU A 7 -6.67 -11.79 -24.55
CA GLU A 7 -8.03 -11.75 -25.13
C GLU A 7 -9.15 -11.75 -24.07
N ALA A 8 -8.96 -12.47 -22.95
CA ALA A 8 -9.89 -12.47 -21.83
C ALA A 8 -9.88 -11.14 -21.07
N ALA A 9 -8.72 -10.49 -20.98
CA ALA A 9 -8.59 -9.16 -20.38
C ALA A 9 -9.26 -8.07 -21.26
N ALA A 10 -9.16 -8.20 -22.59
CA ALA A 10 -9.79 -7.28 -23.53
C ALA A 10 -11.33 -7.38 -23.53
N THR A 11 -11.90 -8.56 -23.25
CA THR A 11 -13.34 -8.79 -23.30
C THR A 11 -14.06 -8.54 -21.97
N LEU A 12 -13.43 -8.80 -20.82
CA LEU A 12 -14.08 -8.72 -19.51
C LEU A 12 -13.91 -7.37 -18.81
N ALA A 13 -12.85 -6.61 -19.11
CA ALA A 13 -12.62 -5.28 -18.56
C ALA A 13 -11.61 -4.50 -19.44
N PRO A 14 -12.05 -3.91 -20.57
CA PRO A 14 -11.17 -3.27 -21.56
C PRO A 14 -10.36 -2.04 -21.08
N ALA A 15 -10.47 -1.68 -19.81
CA ALA A 15 -9.70 -0.61 -19.17
C ALA A 15 -9.11 -1.00 -17.80
N GLY A 16 -9.23 -2.28 -17.43
CA GLY A 16 -9.24 -2.69 -16.04
C GLY A 16 -8.05 -3.52 -15.55
N VAL A 17 -6.92 -3.52 -16.25
CA VAL A 17 -5.78 -4.34 -15.82
C VAL A 17 -4.52 -3.50 -15.94
N PHE A 18 -4.05 -2.97 -14.81
CA PHE A 18 -2.78 -2.26 -14.66
C PHE A 18 -2.58 -1.03 -15.56
N GLY A 19 -3.34 0.05 -15.35
CA GLY A 19 -3.01 1.35 -15.96
C GLY A 19 -3.05 1.37 -17.49
N SER A 20 -3.74 0.42 -18.12
CA SER A 20 -3.74 0.25 -19.58
C SER A 20 -4.66 1.21 -20.32
N PHE A 21 -4.97 2.39 -19.78
CA PHE A 21 -5.75 3.38 -20.54
C PHE A 21 -4.98 3.91 -21.75
N GLU A 22 -3.64 3.95 -21.68
CA GLU A 22 -2.82 4.21 -22.87
C GLU A 22 -2.99 3.13 -23.94
N ARG A 23 -3.04 1.84 -23.55
CA ARG A 23 -3.33 0.74 -24.50
C ARG A 23 -4.78 0.74 -24.97
N ALA A 24 -5.73 1.12 -24.13
CA ALA A 24 -7.14 1.23 -24.49
C ALA A 24 -7.34 2.35 -25.52
N ALA A 25 -6.67 3.51 -25.36
CA ALA A 25 -6.65 4.58 -26.35
C ALA A 25 -6.01 4.12 -27.67
N LEU A 26 -4.88 3.38 -27.62
CA LEU A 26 -4.26 2.77 -28.81
C LEU A 26 -5.15 1.73 -29.51
N MET A 27 -6.12 1.16 -28.80
CA MET A 27 -7.11 0.20 -29.32
C MET A 27 -8.45 0.85 -29.70
N GLY A 28 -8.56 2.19 -29.68
CA GLY A 28 -9.75 2.93 -30.09
C GLY A 28 -10.87 3.02 -29.04
N TYR A 29 -10.59 2.67 -27.77
CA TYR A 29 -11.53 2.89 -26.68
C TYR A 29 -11.53 4.36 -26.22
N ALA A 30 -12.63 4.78 -25.59
CA ALA A 30 -12.75 6.13 -25.03
C ALA A 30 -11.58 6.46 -24.09
N GLU A 31 -11.00 7.65 -24.23
CA GLU A 31 -9.89 8.14 -23.39
C GLU A 31 -10.23 8.16 -21.88
N ARG A 32 -11.53 8.18 -21.57
CA ARG A 32 -12.09 8.11 -20.22
C ARG A 32 -13.05 6.93 -20.09
N GLY A 33 -12.75 6.02 -19.17
CA GLY A 33 -13.61 4.89 -18.82
C GLY A 33 -14.56 5.21 -17.67
N PRO A 34 -15.57 4.36 -17.41
CA PRO A 34 -16.43 4.48 -16.25
C PRO A 34 -15.62 4.31 -14.95
N TRP A 35 -16.15 4.85 -13.84
CA TRP A 35 -15.47 4.83 -12.52
C TRP A 35 -15.11 3.42 -12.04
N TRP A 36 -15.92 2.40 -12.38
CA TRP A 36 -15.61 1.02 -12.00
C TRP A 36 -14.38 0.49 -12.76
N GLY A 37 -14.12 0.99 -13.97
CA GLY A 37 -12.97 0.61 -14.79
C GLY A 37 -11.63 0.99 -14.14
N VAL A 38 -11.61 2.02 -13.29
CA VAL A 38 -10.41 2.42 -12.53
C VAL A 38 -10.34 1.79 -11.13
N LEU A 39 -11.48 1.43 -10.52
CA LEU A 39 -11.52 0.87 -9.16
C LEU A 39 -11.42 -0.67 -9.10
N VAL A 40 -12.11 -1.40 -9.98
CA VAL A 40 -12.06 -2.88 -10.04
C VAL A 40 -10.64 -3.43 -10.15
N PRO A 41 -9.72 -2.86 -10.94
CA PRO A 41 -8.35 -3.37 -11.07
C PRO A 41 -7.59 -3.27 -9.74
N GLN A 42 -7.76 -2.13 -9.09
CA GLN A 42 -7.17 -1.85 -7.78
C GLN A 42 -7.77 -2.78 -6.73
N ALA A 43 -9.09 -2.97 -6.73
CA ALA A 43 -9.78 -3.89 -5.84
C ALA A 43 -9.34 -5.35 -6.06
N TRP A 44 -9.17 -5.78 -7.30
CA TRP A 44 -8.67 -7.11 -7.65
C TRP A 44 -7.25 -7.33 -7.12
N TRP A 45 -6.35 -6.37 -7.37
CA TRP A 45 -4.99 -6.43 -6.85
C TRP A 45 -4.96 -6.46 -5.32
N THR A 46 -5.67 -5.54 -4.66
CA THR A 46 -5.82 -5.50 -3.20
C THR A 46 -6.44 -6.79 -2.66
N GLY A 47 -7.42 -7.37 -3.35
CA GLY A 47 -8.03 -8.65 -2.98
C GLY A 47 -7.03 -9.80 -3.04
N GLY A 48 -6.23 -9.88 -4.10
CA GLY A 48 -5.16 -10.86 -4.25
C GLY A 48 -4.07 -10.70 -3.19
N THR A 49 -3.66 -9.47 -2.86
CA THR A 49 -2.69 -9.22 -1.79
C THR A 49 -3.28 -9.56 -0.43
N LEU A 50 -4.52 -9.17 -0.10
CA LEU A 50 -5.17 -9.57 1.15
C LEU A 50 -5.29 -11.09 1.27
N LEU A 51 -5.64 -11.79 0.20
CA LEU A 51 -5.71 -13.25 0.20
C LEU A 51 -4.34 -13.88 0.50
N LEU A 52 -3.31 -13.51 -0.24
CA LEU A 52 -2.00 -14.14 -0.17
C LEU A 52 -1.18 -13.69 1.05
N TRP A 53 -1.29 -12.43 1.43
CA TRP A 53 -0.44 -11.80 2.45
C TRP A 53 -1.14 -11.70 3.80
N VAL A 54 -2.47 -11.84 3.86
CA VAL A 54 -3.22 -11.89 5.12
C VAL A 54 -3.86 -13.25 5.32
N VAL A 55 -4.82 -13.64 4.47
CA VAL A 55 -5.67 -14.81 4.74
C VAL A 55 -4.85 -16.10 4.80
N VAL A 56 -3.98 -16.36 3.83
CA VAL A 56 -3.13 -17.55 3.81
C VAL A 56 -2.22 -17.65 5.04
N PRO A 57 -1.34 -16.66 5.34
CA PRO A 57 -0.46 -16.73 6.51
C PRO A 57 -1.23 -16.69 7.83
N LEU A 58 -2.33 -15.93 7.93
CA LEU A 58 -3.18 -15.93 9.10
C LEU A 58 -3.75 -17.32 9.37
N THR A 59 -4.33 -17.96 8.36
CA THR A 59 -4.87 -19.32 8.49
C THR A 59 -3.78 -20.32 8.88
N ALA A 60 -2.59 -20.23 8.27
CA ALA A 60 -1.45 -21.07 8.65
C ALA A 60 -1.04 -20.88 10.12
N CYS A 61 -0.94 -19.64 10.58
CA CYS A 61 -0.68 -19.31 11.99
C CYS A 61 -1.78 -19.83 12.92
N ARG A 62 -3.05 -19.75 12.50
CA ARG A 62 -4.18 -20.25 13.29
C ARG A 62 -4.11 -21.76 13.47
N PHE A 63 -3.76 -22.51 12.42
CA PHE A 63 -3.52 -23.95 12.51
C PHE A 63 -2.29 -24.30 13.34
N ALA A 64 -1.26 -23.45 13.33
CA ALA A 64 -0.08 -23.57 14.18
C ALA A 64 -0.31 -23.11 15.65
N GLY A 65 -1.54 -22.76 16.04
CA GLY A 65 -1.90 -22.43 17.42
C GLY A 65 -1.66 -20.98 17.85
N TYR A 66 -1.32 -20.07 16.93
CA TYR A 66 -1.18 -18.65 17.25
C TYR A 66 -2.55 -17.99 17.43
N ALA A 67 -2.68 -17.12 18.44
CA ALA A 67 -3.80 -16.23 18.60
C ALA A 67 -3.61 -14.94 17.78
N PHE A 68 -4.71 -14.23 17.49
CA PHE A 68 -4.63 -12.93 16.78
C PHE A 68 -3.78 -11.89 17.53
N SER A 69 -3.78 -11.95 18.85
CA SER A 69 -2.95 -11.10 19.71
C SER A 69 -1.45 -11.38 19.55
N ASP A 70 -1.07 -12.63 19.25
CA ASP A 70 0.33 -13.00 19.04
C ASP A 70 0.87 -12.41 17.74
N LEU A 71 -0.01 -12.13 16.78
CA LEU A 71 0.31 -11.52 15.49
C LEU A 71 0.18 -9.98 15.51
N GLY A 72 0.10 -9.38 16.71
CA GLY A 72 0.03 -7.93 16.87
C GLY A 72 -1.22 -7.26 16.29
N LEU A 73 -2.34 -7.99 16.17
CA LEU A 73 -3.61 -7.42 15.71
C LEU A 73 -4.34 -6.59 16.79
N SER A 74 -3.79 -6.51 18.00
CA SER A 74 -4.32 -5.66 19.06
C SER A 74 -4.00 -4.18 18.82
N ALA A 75 -5.01 -3.32 18.92
CA ALA A 75 -4.84 -1.86 18.84
C ALA A 75 -4.29 -1.23 20.12
N ARG A 76 -4.31 -1.93 21.26
CA ARG A 76 -4.08 -1.31 22.58
C ARG A 76 -2.69 -0.69 22.73
N GLY A 77 -1.65 -1.35 22.23
CA GLY A 77 -0.28 -0.90 22.44
C GLY A 77 0.13 0.30 21.58
N PHE A 78 -0.36 0.42 20.34
CA PHE A 78 0.03 1.53 19.47
C PHE A 78 -0.59 2.86 19.94
N VAL A 79 -1.80 2.83 20.52
CA VAL A 79 -2.49 4.04 21.01
C VAL A 79 -1.64 4.80 22.01
N SER A 80 -0.93 4.07 22.89
CA SER A 80 -0.01 4.66 23.89
C SER A 80 1.20 5.38 23.29
N LYS A 81 1.54 5.12 22.02
CA LYS A 81 2.72 5.64 21.32
C LYS A 81 2.37 6.52 20.12
N LEU A 82 1.13 7.00 19.98
CA LEU A 82 0.71 7.85 18.85
C LEU A 82 1.66 9.03 18.60
N ARG A 83 2.15 9.69 19.66
CA ARG A 83 3.10 10.81 19.55
C ARG A 83 4.38 10.43 18.82
N LEU A 84 4.89 9.23 19.05
CA LEU A 84 6.11 8.74 18.40
C LEU A 84 5.85 8.42 16.93
N TYR A 85 4.72 7.80 16.60
CA TYR A 85 4.33 7.60 15.21
C TYR A 85 4.10 8.93 14.46
N GLY A 86 3.52 9.93 15.13
CA GLY A 86 3.40 11.28 14.61
C GLY A 86 4.74 11.95 14.34
N LEU A 87 5.72 11.79 15.25
CA LEU A 87 7.09 12.26 15.03
C LEU A 87 7.75 11.56 13.84
N LEU A 88 7.61 10.23 13.73
CA LEU A 88 8.12 9.48 12.58
C LEU A 88 7.50 9.97 11.26
N PHE A 89 6.19 10.24 11.25
CA PHE A 89 5.54 10.83 10.09
C PHE A 89 6.14 12.18 9.73
N LEU A 90 6.33 13.07 10.71
CA LEU A 90 6.97 14.38 10.49
C LEU A 90 8.40 14.26 9.94
N VAL A 91 9.15 13.24 10.35
CA VAL A 91 10.50 12.97 9.80
C VAL A 91 10.41 12.50 8.34
N MET A 92 9.36 11.79 7.94
CA MET A 92 9.14 11.37 6.55
C MET A 92 8.66 12.51 5.65
N VAL A 93 7.96 13.52 6.20
CA VAL A 93 7.37 14.63 5.41
C VAL A 93 8.39 15.35 4.52
N PRO A 94 9.59 15.77 4.98
CA PRO A 94 10.58 16.38 4.10
C PRO A 94 10.97 15.49 2.91
N GLY A 95 11.13 14.19 3.14
CA GLY A 95 11.42 13.22 2.08
C GLY A 95 10.28 13.09 1.08
N VAL A 96 9.03 13.08 1.57
CA VAL A 96 7.82 13.07 0.72
C VAL A 96 7.70 14.34 -0.10
N LEU A 97 7.96 15.52 0.49
CA LEU A 97 7.92 16.80 -0.23
C LEU A 97 9.02 16.88 -1.29
N TRP A 98 10.23 16.39 -0.98
CA TRP A 98 11.32 16.29 -1.96
C TRP A 98 11.03 15.28 -3.08
N ALA A 99 10.46 14.12 -2.76
CA ALA A 99 10.00 13.17 -3.76
C ALA A 99 8.92 13.81 -4.67
N ALA A 100 8.04 14.62 -4.08
CA ALA A 100 7.01 15.34 -4.79
C ALA A 100 7.53 16.45 -5.72
N THR A 101 8.82 16.80 -5.73
CA THR A 101 9.41 17.71 -6.74
C THR A 101 10.05 16.98 -7.91
N GLN A 102 10.24 15.66 -7.83
CA GLN A 102 10.90 14.88 -8.87
C GLN A 102 10.03 14.75 -10.13
N GLU A 103 10.66 14.66 -11.30
CA GLU A 103 9.98 14.59 -12.60
C GLU A 103 9.07 13.35 -12.73
N GLY A 104 9.54 12.19 -12.24
CA GLY A 104 8.79 10.93 -12.27
C GLY A 104 7.63 10.85 -11.26
N PHE A 105 7.45 11.85 -10.38
CA PHE A 105 6.47 11.78 -9.31
C PHE A 105 5.03 11.70 -9.84
N LEU A 106 4.65 12.56 -10.79
CA LEU A 106 3.30 12.58 -11.37
C LEU A 106 3.05 11.41 -12.33
N GLN A 107 4.11 10.82 -12.89
CA GLN A 107 4.01 9.58 -13.65
C GLN A 107 3.60 8.42 -12.74
N THR A 108 4.07 8.41 -11.50
CA THR A 108 3.76 7.39 -10.50
C THR A 108 2.45 7.68 -9.76
N TYR A 109 2.34 8.82 -9.10
CA TYR A 109 1.22 9.18 -8.22
C TYR A 109 0.24 10.18 -8.86
N PRO A 110 -1.05 10.15 -8.48
CA PRO A 110 -1.69 9.03 -7.80
C PRO A 110 -1.66 7.76 -8.67
N PHE A 111 -1.73 6.58 -8.05
CA PHE A 111 -1.75 5.32 -8.79
C PHE A 111 -3.02 5.18 -9.65
N LEU A 112 -4.15 5.67 -9.15
CA LEU A 112 -5.34 5.88 -9.96
C LEU A 112 -5.21 7.21 -10.70
N LYS A 113 -5.13 7.16 -12.03
CA LYS A 113 -5.00 8.33 -12.90
C LYS A 113 -6.36 9.01 -13.16
N PRO A 114 -6.63 10.19 -12.59
CA PRO A 114 -7.95 10.84 -12.67
C PRO A 114 -8.39 11.14 -14.11
N GLN A 115 -7.43 11.45 -14.99
CA GLN A 115 -7.70 11.80 -16.39
C GLN A 115 -8.40 10.68 -17.18
N HIS A 116 -8.32 9.45 -16.70
CA HIS A 116 -8.94 8.29 -17.33
C HIS A 116 -10.31 7.92 -16.74
N CYS A 117 -10.77 8.64 -15.71
CA CYS A 117 -12.06 8.41 -15.07
C CYS A 117 -13.10 9.41 -15.59
N ALA A 118 -14.12 8.92 -16.30
CA ALA A 118 -15.20 9.76 -16.83
C ALA A 118 -16.03 10.42 -15.72
N ARG A 119 -16.14 9.76 -14.55
CA ARG A 119 -16.84 10.26 -13.36
C ARG A 119 -15.86 10.40 -12.20
N TRP A 120 -15.11 11.49 -12.21
CA TRP A 120 -14.17 11.83 -11.14
C TRP A 120 -14.85 12.67 -10.05
N CYS A 121 -15.23 12.02 -8.95
CA CYS A 121 -15.91 12.63 -7.80
C CYS A 121 -15.26 12.22 -6.47
N TRP A 122 -15.62 12.91 -5.38
CA TRP A 122 -15.10 12.62 -4.04
C TRP A 122 -15.38 11.19 -3.58
N LEU A 123 -16.54 10.62 -3.94
CA LEU A 123 -16.85 9.22 -3.62
C LEU A 123 -15.86 8.24 -4.27
N VAL A 124 -15.53 8.43 -5.55
CA VAL A 124 -14.57 7.57 -6.27
C VAL A 124 -13.17 7.70 -5.68
N LEU A 125 -12.74 8.92 -5.36
CA LEU A 125 -11.46 9.18 -4.68
C LEU A 125 -11.41 8.48 -3.30
N ALA A 126 -12.48 8.60 -2.50
CA ALA A 126 -12.56 7.97 -1.18
C ALA A 126 -12.53 6.45 -1.26
N CYS A 127 -13.26 5.85 -2.20
CA CYS A 127 -13.21 4.40 -2.45
C CYS A 127 -11.80 3.95 -2.85
N TYR A 128 -11.15 4.68 -3.75
CA TYR A 128 -9.77 4.41 -4.16
C TYR A 128 -8.79 4.50 -2.98
N TRP A 129 -8.83 5.58 -2.20
CA TRP A 129 -7.98 5.72 -1.01
C TRP A 129 -8.23 4.63 0.03
N GLY A 130 -9.48 4.18 0.20
CA GLY A 130 -9.81 3.04 1.04
C GLY A 130 -9.19 1.73 0.54
N ILE A 131 -9.36 1.42 -0.75
CA ILE A 131 -8.75 0.23 -1.39
C ILE A 131 -7.22 0.27 -1.30
N TYR A 132 -6.63 1.46 -1.50
CA TYR A 132 -5.19 1.65 -1.41
C TYR A 132 -4.70 1.48 0.03
N ALA A 133 -5.40 2.03 1.02
CA ALA A 133 -5.07 1.88 2.43
C ALA A 133 -5.07 0.41 2.90
N LEU A 134 -6.00 -0.41 2.39
CA LEU A 134 -6.06 -1.85 2.69
C LEU A 134 -4.81 -2.61 2.23
N GLN A 135 -4.10 -2.15 1.21
CA GLN A 135 -2.83 -2.77 0.79
C GLN A 135 -1.78 -2.67 1.89
N PHE A 136 -1.76 -1.56 2.65
CA PHE A 136 -0.82 -1.40 3.77
C PHE A 136 -1.19 -2.25 4.98
N VAL A 137 -2.47 -2.60 5.17
CA VAL A 137 -2.87 -3.62 6.14
C VAL A 137 -2.24 -4.96 5.74
N ALA A 138 -2.29 -5.33 4.46
CA ALA A 138 -1.70 -6.57 3.96
C ALA A 138 -0.17 -6.60 4.13
N VAL A 139 0.52 -5.51 3.76
CA VAL A 139 1.97 -5.36 3.92
C VAL A 139 2.37 -5.49 5.39
N GLU A 140 1.74 -4.72 6.28
CA GLU A 140 2.11 -4.71 7.69
C GLU A 140 1.77 -6.02 8.38
N PHE A 141 0.63 -6.64 8.05
CA PHE A 141 0.31 -7.96 8.58
C PHE A 141 1.32 -9.00 8.09
N PHE A 142 1.70 -9.03 6.82
CA PHE A 142 2.66 -10.02 6.33
C PHE A 142 4.03 -9.88 6.98
N PHE A 143 4.59 -8.66 7.00
CA PHE A 143 5.93 -8.46 7.50
C PHE A 143 5.98 -8.41 9.03
N ARG A 144 5.11 -7.65 9.69
CA ARG A 144 5.17 -7.48 11.15
C ARG A 144 4.29 -8.51 11.85
N GLY A 145 3.09 -8.75 11.34
CA GLY A 145 2.15 -9.71 11.92
C GLY A 145 2.65 -11.15 11.83
N PHE A 146 2.90 -11.61 10.61
CA PHE A 146 3.32 -12.96 10.31
C PHE A 146 4.84 -13.11 10.49
N MET A 147 5.67 -12.53 9.62
CA MET A 147 7.11 -12.82 9.66
C MET A 147 7.76 -12.43 11.00
N LEU A 148 7.60 -11.18 11.44
CA LEU A 148 8.27 -10.70 12.65
C LEU A 148 7.80 -11.42 13.92
N PHE A 149 6.49 -11.41 14.25
CA PHE A 149 6.03 -12.00 15.52
C PHE A 149 6.08 -13.53 15.54
N VAL A 150 5.97 -14.21 14.40
CA VAL A 150 6.15 -15.68 14.36
C VAL A 150 7.61 -16.01 14.61
N LEU A 151 8.55 -15.34 13.92
CA LEU A 151 9.99 -15.58 14.06
C LEU A 151 10.59 -15.04 15.36
N GLU A 152 9.92 -14.09 16.04
CA GLU A 152 10.36 -13.57 17.34
C GLU A 152 10.55 -14.70 18.37
N LYS A 153 9.75 -15.77 18.30
CA LYS A 153 9.87 -16.90 19.22
C LYS A 153 11.23 -17.60 19.14
N ASP A 154 11.80 -17.69 17.93
CA ASP A 154 13.03 -18.43 17.67
C ASP A 154 14.26 -17.50 17.63
N PHE A 155 14.10 -16.28 17.10
CA PHE A 155 15.19 -15.33 16.87
C PHE A 155 15.20 -14.14 17.83
N GLY A 156 14.18 -13.99 18.69
CA GLY A 156 14.01 -12.82 19.54
C GLY A 156 14.02 -11.52 18.72
N PRO A 157 14.70 -10.45 19.19
CA PRO A 157 14.86 -9.21 18.43
C PRO A 157 15.57 -9.39 17.06
N GLY A 158 16.33 -10.47 16.88
CA GLY A 158 16.99 -10.80 15.61
C GLY A 158 16.00 -11.07 14.47
N ALA A 159 14.74 -11.38 14.78
CA ALA A 159 13.66 -11.52 13.80
C ALA A 159 13.47 -10.25 12.95
N ILE A 160 13.84 -9.07 13.45
CA ILE A 160 13.81 -7.81 12.68
C ILE A 160 14.75 -7.91 11.48
N ALA A 161 15.98 -8.41 11.65
CA ALA A 161 16.93 -8.53 10.55
C ALA A 161 16.41 -9.50 9.48
N VAL A 162 15.82 -10.63 9.90
CA VAL A 162 15.24 -11.62 9.00
C VAL A 162 14.06 -11.05 8.21
N MET A 163 13.19 -10.28 8.86
CA MET A 163 12.02 -9.65 8.24
C MET A 163 12.39 -8.49 7.30
N VAL A 164 13.40 -7.70 7.65
CA VAL A 164 13.81 -6.50 6.89
C VAL A 164 14.37 -6.87 5.52
N VAL A 165 15.00 -8.02 5.36
CA VAL A 165 15.54 -8.48 4.06
C VAL A 165 14.43 -8.57 3.00
N PRO A 166 13.39 -9.41 3.14
CA PRO A 166 12.30 -9.48 2.15
C PRO A 166 11.47 -8.19 2.11
N TYR A 167 11.37 -7.44 3.21
CA TYR A 167 10.73 -6.12 3.19
C TYR A 167 11.48 -5.12 2.31
N CYS A 168 12.81 -5.14 2.31
CA CYS A 168 13.62 -4.33 1.42
C CYS A 168 13.53 -4.81 -0.04
N MET A 169 13.45 -6.13 -0.27
CA MET A 169 13.35 -6.70 -1.61
C MET A 169 12.11 -6.21 -2.38
N ILE A 170 10.98 -6.00 -1.70
CA ILE A 170 9.79 -5.44 -2.36
C ILE A 170 9.96 -3.96 -2.76
N HIS A 171 11.01 -3.29 -2.29
CA HIS A 171 11.37 -1.91 -2.64
C HIS A 171 12.49 -1.81 -3.70
N TYR A 172 13.04 -2.93 -4.20
CA TYR A 172 14.14 -2.91 -5.17
C TYR A 172 13.81 -2.25 -6.51
N HIS A 173 12.52 -2.16 -6.85
CA HIS A 173 12.05 -1.49 -8.06
C HIS A 173 12.00 0.05 -7.92
N LYS A 174 12.30 0.59 -6.72
CA LYS A 174 12.25 2.02 -6.41
C LYS A 174 13.65 2.66 -6.47
N PRO A 175 13.74 4.00 -6.57
CA PRO A 175 15.01 4.71 -6.48
C PRO A 175 15.81 4.31 -5.23
N LEU A 176 17.14 4.27 -5.35
CA LEU A 176 18.04 3.82 -4.28
C LEU A 176 17.78 4.50 -2.91
N PRO A 177 17.54 5.82 -2.81
CA PRO A 177 17.22 6.45 -1.54
C PRO A 177 15.95 5.90 -0.87
N GLU A 178 14.93 5.56 -1.66
CA GLU A 178 13.69 4.97 -1.14
C GLU A 178 13.91 3.53 -0.66
N ALA A 179 14.72 2.75 -1.39
CA ALA A 179 15.07 1.39 -0.99
C ALA A 179 15.91 1.37 0.30
N LEU A 180 16.89 2.27 0.44
CA LEU A 180 17.66 2.45 1.68
C LEU A 180 16.76 2.95 2.83
N GLY A 181 15.86 3.89 2.54
CA GLY A 181 14.84 4.36 3.47
C GLY A 181 13.95 3.22 3.98
N ALA A 182 13.61 2.26 3.12
CA ALA A 182 12.85 1.07 3.51
C ALA A 182 13.60 0.19 4.52
N ILE A 183 14.93 0.06 4.44
CA ILE A 183 15.71 -0.67 5.45
C ILE A 183 15.54 0.01 6.82
N VAL A 184 15.77 1.33 6.88
CA VAL A 184 15.67 2.10 8.13
C VAL A 184 14.25 2.06 8.67
N ALA A 185 13.25 2.30 7.83
CA ALA A 185 11.83 2.25 8.21
C ALA A 185 11.44 0.85 8.69
N GLY A 186 11.89 -0.21 8.00
CA GLY A 186 11.61 -1.60 8.38
C GLY A 186 12.19 -1.96 9.74
N VAL A 187 13.42 -1.53 10.04
CA VAL A 187 14.05 -1.73 11.36
C VAL A 187 13.30 -0.97 12.45
N VAL A 188 13.04 0.33 12.24
CA VAL A 188 12.37 1.18 13.24
C VAL A 188 10.94 0.70 13.52
N LEU A 189 10.17 0.42 12.47
CA LEU A 189 8.79 -0.08 12.61
C LEU A 189 8.76 -1.50 13.15
N GLY A 190 9.72 -2.36 12.78
CA GLY A 190 9.85 -3.69 13.38
C GLY A 190 10.11 -3.60 14.88
N TRP A 191 11.04 -2.74 15.30
CA TRP A 191 11.30 -2.51 16.73
C TRP A 191 10.06 -1.96 17.45
N LEU A 192 9.35 -0.99 16.87
CA LEU A 192 8.11 -0.47 17.45
C LEU A 192 7.00 -1.50 17.53
N ALA A 193 6.86 -2.37 16.53
CA ALA A 193 5.90 -3.46 16.54
C ALA A 193 6.19 -4.42 17.70
N LEU A 194 7.45 -4.82 17.92
CA LEU A 194 7.82 -5.65 19.08
C LEU A 194 7.52 -4.96 20.42
N ARG A 195 7.82 -3.66 20.54
CA ARG A 195 7.60 -2.89 21.79
C ARG A 195 6.13 -2.61 22.08
N THR A 196 5.32 -2.40 21.05
CA THR A 196 3.89 -2.09 21.19
C THR A 196 2.99 -3.30 21.03
N ARG A 197 3.53 -4.45 20.60
CA ARG A 197 2.75 -5.66 20.27
C ARG A 197 1.61 -5.35 19.31
N SER A 198 1.87 -4.50 18.31
CA SER A 198 0.83 -3.96 17.42
C SER A 198 1.37 -3.61 16.03
N ILE A 199 0.68 -4.04 14.98
CA ILE A 199 1.00 -3.66 13.58
C ILE A 199 0.37 -2.32 13.18
N TRP A 200 -0.66 -1.86 13.91
CA TRP A 200 -1.51 -0.74 13.50
C TRP A 200 -0.78 0.60 13.44
N GLY A 201 0.28 0.77 14.24
CA GLY A 201 1.15 1.95 14.15
C GLY A 201 1.89 2.03 12.81
N GLY A 202 2.40 0.89 12.33
CA GLY A 202 3.00 0.79 11.00
C GLY A 202 1.95 0.99 9.89
N VAL A 203 0.76 0.41 10.03
CA VAL A 203 -0.35 0.59 9.08
C VAL A 203 -0.68 2.08 8.94
N MET A 204 -0.90 2.76 10.08
CA MET A 204 -1.23 4.18 10.10
C MET A 204 -0.13 5.01 9.44
N LEU A 205 1.14 4.75 9.74
CA LEU A 205 2.26 5.50 9.17
C LEU A 205 2.36 5.30 7.65
N HIS A 206 2.24 4.06 7.18
CA HIS A 206 2.23 3.74 5.76
C HIS A 206 1.08 4.40 5.01
N VAL A 207 -0.14 4.30 5.54
CA VAL A 207 -1.32 4.95 4.97
C VAL A 207 -1.14 6.47 4.94
N ALA A 208 -0.66 7.08 6.03
CA ALA A 208 -0.45 8.52 6.10
C ALA A 208 0.56 9.00 5.04
N VAL A 209 1.70 8.32 4.90
CA VAL A 209 2.72 8.66 3.89
C VAL A 209 2.16 8.48 2.48
N ALA A 210 1.50 7.36 2.20
CA ALA A 210 0.95 7.05 0.89
C ALA A 210 -0.15 8.02 0.45
N LEU A 211 -1.11 8.32 1.34
CA LEU A 211 -2.17 9.28 1.04
C LEU A 211 -1.63 10.71 0.93
N THR A 212 -0.57 11.05 1.65
CA THR A 212 0.11 12.36 1.48
C THR A 212 0.73 12.47 0.08
N MET A 213 1.42 11.41 -0.40
CA MET A 213 1.97 11.39 -1.77
C MET A 213 0.86 11.54 -2.82
N ASP A 214 -0.24 10.79 -2.69
CA ASP A 214 -1.39 10.91 -3.60
C ASP A 214 -2.03 12.31 -3.55
N ALA A 215 -2.22 12.88 -2.36
CA ALA A 215 -2.79 14.21 -2.20
C ALA A 215 -1.90 15.30 -2.80
N LEU A 216 -0.57 15.21 -2.63
CA LEU A 216 0.38 16.12 -3.24
C LEU A 216 0.36 16.02 -4.77
N ALA A 217 0.24 14.82 -5.32
CA ALA A 217 0.14 14.61 -6.76
C ALA A 217 -1.15 15.22 -7.33
N LEU A 218 -2.29 14.98 -6.67
CA LEU A 218 -3.58 15.59 -7.03
C LEU A 218 -3.53 17.12 -6.95
N TRP A 219 -2.89 17.66 -5.91
CA TRP A 219 -2.72 19.10 -5.75
C TRP A 219 -1.85 19.71 -6.87
N ARG A 220 -0.68 19.13 -7.13
CA ARG A 220 0.23 19.58 -8.21
C ARG A 220 -0.40 19.53 -9.59
N ALA A 221 -1.24 18.53 -9.84
CA ALA A 221 -1.95 18.38 -11.11
C ALA A 221 -3.28 19.16 -11.18
N ALA A 222 -3.64 19.91 -10.12
CA ALA A 222 -4.95 20.56 -9.98
C ALA A 222 -6.13 19.60 -10.24
N ALA A 223 -5.98 18.34 -9.82
CA ALA A 223 -6.83 17.22 -10.22
C ALA A 223 -7.75 16.73 -9.09
N PHE A 224 -7.98 17.51 -8.03
CA PHE A 224 -8.98 17.15 -7.03
C PHE A 224 -10.41 17.15 -7.61
N PRO A 225 -11.29 16.22 -7.19
CA PRO A 225 -12.66 16.21 -7.66
C PRO A 225 -13.41 17.50 -7.29
N GLN A 226 -14.28 17.94 -8.19
CA GLN A 226 -15.16 19.10 -7.96
C GLN A 226 -16.59 18.69 -7.56
N GLN A 227 -16.93 17.41 -7.70
CA GLN A 227 -18.27 16.86 -7.46
C GLN A 227 -18.24 15.87 -6.30
N PHE A 228 -19.31 15.82 -5.50
CA PHE A 228 -19.41 14.87 -4.39
C PHE A 228 -19.70 13.44 -4.85
N SER A 229 -20.62 13.24 -5.80
CA SER A 229 -21.03 11.94 -6.33
C SER A 229 -21.08 11.92 -7.84
#